data_AF-A0A2U3NPY3-F1
#
_entry.id   AF-A0A2U3NPY3-F1
#
_cell.length_a   1.000
_cell.length_b   1.000
_cell.length_c   1.000
_cell.angle_alpha   90.00
_cell.angle_beta   90.00
_cell.angle_gamma   90.00
#
_symmetry.space_group_name_H-M   'P 1'
#
loop_
_entity.id
_entity.type
_entity.pdbx_description
1 polymer ?
#
loop_
_entity_poly.entity_id
_entity_poly.type
_entity_poly.pdbx_seq_one_letter_code
_entity_poly.pdbx_strand_id
1 'polypeptide(L)'
;VPAGSTSFYFRTRKALLQAVATRLTDLDVADFSLMTELAGSSSEQFSGTAGLARIVMYVNSEPWLTRARARYELMLLASRDTELATRLDESSDRLYTLAREVVTQWHAAGNTPDPTLVEDQALATLAFINGVMMTFVAGQPAVDNAEHLDRLIQGVIAGVAQVRGG
;
A
#
# COMPACT_ATOMS: atom_id res chain seq x y z
N VAL A 1 12.74 -24.44 14.78
CA VAL A 1 13.87 -24.81 13.88
C VAL A 1 15.14 -24.86 14.72
N PRO A 2 16.10 -25.79 14.50
CA PRO A 2 17.30 -25.86 15.34
C PRO A 2 18.11 -24.56 15.27
N ALA A 3 18.77 -24.17 16.37
CA ALA A 3 19.69 -23.04 16.37
C ALA A 3 20.81 -23.30 15.34
N GLY A 4 20.88 -22.49 14.29
CA GLY A 4 21.86 -22.61 13.18
C GLY A 4 21.27 -22.72 11.77
N SER A 5 19.95 -22.93 11.61
CA SER A 5 19.35 -23.09 10.28
C SER A 5 19.38 -21.81 9.42
N THR A 6 19.26 -20.63 10.04
CA THR A 6 19.32 -19.36 9.30
C THR A 6 20.70 -19.11 8.72
N SER A 7 21.79 -19.46 9.42
CA SER A 7 23.16 -19.37 8.89
C SER A 7 23.44 -20.38 7.76
N PHE A 8 22.72 -21.51 7.74
CA PHE A 8 22.80 -22.49 6.66
C PHE A 8 22.21 -21.95 5.34
N TYR A 9 21.06 -21.28 5.40
CA TYR A 9 20.39 -20.70 4.22
C TYR A 9 20.87 -19.29 3.87
N PHE A 10 21.23 -18.48 4.87
CA PHE A 10 21.65 -17.09 4.72
C PHE A 10 22.95 -16.84 5.47
N ARG A 11 24.06 -16.95 4.74
CA ARG A 11 25.42 -16.84 5.30
C ARG A 11 25.79 -15.43 5.76
N THR A 12 25.03 -14.41 5.36
CA THR A 12 25.26 -13.01 5.73
C THR A 12 23.96 -12.33 6.14
N ARG A 13 24.07 -11.29 6.98
CA ARG A 13 22.94 -10.40 7.30
C ARG A 13 22.31 -9.80 6.04
N LYS A 14 23.14 -9.46 5.03
CA LYS A 14 22.68 -8.95 3.74
C LYS A 14 21.79 -9.95 3.02
N ALA A 15 22.24 -11.21 2.89
CA ALA A 15 21.47 -12.27 2.24
C ALA A 15 20.15 -12.53 2.95
N LEU A 16 20.13 -12.46 4.29
CA LEU A 16 18.90 -12.59 5.07
C LEU A 16 17.92 -11.45 4.79
N LEU A 17 18.38 -10.19 4.81
CA LEU A 17 17.52 -9.03 4.58
C LEU A 17 16.94 -9.02 3.16
N GLN A 18 17.73 -9.41 2.17
CA GLN A 18 17.26 -9.56 0.79
C GLN A 18 16.16 -10.63 0.69
N ALA A 19 16.34 -11.76 1.35
CA ALA A 19 15.33 -12.82 1.36
C ALA A 19 14.05 -12.40 2.09
N VAL A 20 14.16 -11.61 3.17
CA VAL A 20 13.00 -11.02 3.85
C VAL A 20 12.29 -10.03 2.93
N ALA A 21 13.02 -9.17 2.22
CA ALA A 21 12.44 -8.25 1.25
C ALA A 21 11.67 -9.00 0.16
N THR A 22 12.27 -10.04 -0.44
CA THR A 22 11.59 -10.89 -1.42
C THR A 22 10.33 -11.52 -0.83
N ARG A 23 10.41 -12.08 0.38
CA ARG A 23 9.24 -12.72 1.01
C ARG A 23 8.12 -11.72 1.30
N LEU A 24 8.44 -10.49 1.70
CA LEU A 24 7.44 -9.44 1.91
C LEU A 24 6.79 -9.05 0.58
N THR A 25 7.58 -8.87 -0.48
CA THR A 25 7.04 -8.60 -1.83
C THR A 25 6.09 -9.70 -2.29
N ASP A 26 6.43 -10.98 -2.08
CA ASP A 26 5.55 -12.10 -2.45
C ASP A 26 4.23 -12.08 -1.67
N LEU A 27 4.28 -11.74 -0.38
CA LEU A 27 3.10 -11.61 0.47
C LEU A 27 2.25 -10.42 0.05
N ASP A 28 2.87 -9.31 -0.33
CA ASP A 28 2.17 -8.11 -0.79
C ASP A 28 1.42 -8.37 -2.09
N VAL A 29 2.05 -9.03 -3.05
CA VAL A 29 1.39 -9.44 -4.29
C VAL A 29 0.17 -10.33 -4.00
N ALA A 30 0.31 -11.31 -3.09
CA ALA A 30 -0.80 -12.19 -2.73
C ALA A 30 -1.93 -11.43 -2.02
N ASP A 31 -1.59 -10.54 -1.08
CA ASP A 31 -2.56 -9.70 -0.37
C ASP A 31 -3.27 -8.76 -1.37
N PHE A 32 -2.57 -8.19 -2.35
CA PHE A 32 -3.17 -7.37 -3.41
C PHE A 32 -4.08 -8.17 -4.34
N SER A 33 -3.68 -9.37 -4.77
CA SER A 33 -4.55 -10.24 -5.58
C SER A 33 -5.86 -10.53 -4.84
N LEU A 34 -5.79 -10.85 -3.55
CA LEU A 34 -6.97 -11.06 -2.71
C LEU A 34 -7.85 -9.80 -2.64
N MET A 35 -7.24 -8.63 -2.46
CA MET A 35 -7.97 -7.35 -2.40
C MET A 35 -8.68 -7.02 -3.72
N THR A 36 -8.03 -7.26 -4.85
CA THR A 36 -8.61 -7.07 -6.19
C THR A 36 -9.77 -8.04 -6.42
N GLU A 37 -9.64 -9.30 -5.99
CA GLU A 37 -10.74 -10.28 -6.05
C GLU A 37 -11.94 -9.85 -5.19
N LEU A 38 -11.70 -9.37 -3.96
CA LEU A 38 -12.74 -8.86 -3.08
C LEU A 38 -13.46 -7.65 -3.67
N ALA A 39 -12.72 -6.70 -4.27
CA ALA A 39 -13.27 -5.53 -4.94
C ALA A 39 -14.06 -5.87 -6.23
N GLY A 40 -13.58 -6.86 -7.00
CA GLY A 40 -14.20 -7.31 -8.25
C GLY A 40 -15.43 -8.21 -8.07
N SER A 41 -15.63 -8.79 -6.88
CA SER A 41 -16.71 -9.73 -6.57
C SER A 41 -18.13 -9.12 -6.51
N SER A 42 -18.31 -7.86 -6.97
CA SER A 42 -19.57 -7.10 -6.89
C SER A 42 -20.12 -6.93 -5.46
N SER A 43 -19.31 -7.17 -4.44
CA SER A 43 -19.69 -6.84 -3.07
C SER A 43 -19.61 -5.32 -2.88
N GLU A 44 -20.73 -4.66 -2.60
CA GLU A 44 -20.80 -3.22 -2.32
C GLU A 44 -19.85 -2.78 -1.18
N GLN A 45 -19.39 -3.74 -0.39
CA GLN A 45 -18.53 -3.54 0.75
C GLN A 45 -17.07 -3.22 0.41
N PHE A 46 -16.56 -3.65 -0.76
CA PHE A 46 -15.15 -3.51 -1.13
C PHE A 46 -14.95 -2.71 -2.43
N SER A 47 -15.94 -1.94 -2.84
CA SER A 47 -15.86 -1.07 -4.01
C SER A 47 -15.45 0.36 -3.64
N GLY A 48 -14.92 1.09 -4.61
CA GLY A 48 -14.68 2.52 -4.44
C GLY A 48 -13.62 2.87 -3.40
N THR A 49 -13.66 4.10 -2.91
CA THR A 49 -12.81 4.60 -1.82
C THR A 49 -13.10 3.89 -0.49
N ALA A 50 -14.34 3.46 -0.29
CA ALA A 50 -14.78 2.76 0.92
C ALA A 50 -14.10 1.38 1.04
N GLY A 51 -13.99 0.64 -0.05
CA GLY A 51 -13.24 -0.62 -0.08
C GLY A 51 -11.77 -0.45 0.28
N LEU A 52 -11.12 0.58 -0.29
CA LEU A 52 -9.74 0.91 0.04
C LEU A 52 -9.57 1.28 1.52
N ALA A 53 -10.49 2.08 2.07
CA ALA A 53 -10.45 2.44 3.49
C ALA A 53 -10.52 1.20 4.39
N ARG A 54 -11.40 0.24 4.08
CA ARG A 54 -11.49 -1.03 4.83
C ARG A 54 -10.21 -1.85 4.74
N ILE A 55 -9.65 -1.96 3.55
CA ILE A 55 -8.37 -2.62 3.30
C ILE A 55 -7.25 -2.01 4.14
N VAL A 56 -7.13 -0.69 4.14
CA VAL A 56 -6.11 0.01 4.94
C VAL A 56 -6.32 -0.23 6.43
N MET A 57 -7.56 -0.21 6.91
CA MET A 57 -7.87 -0.52 8.31
C MET A 57 -7.47 -1.95 8.72
N TYR A 58 -7.52 -2.94 7.82
CA TYR A 58 -7.05 -4.30 8.12
C TYR A 58 -5.56 -4.36 8.43
N VAL A 59 -4.76 -3.44 7.90
CA VAL A 59 -3.31 -3.43 8.16
C VAL A 59 -3.00 -3.11 9.63
N ASN A 60 -3.92 -2.46 10.35
CA ASN A 60 -3.79 -2.23 11.79
C ASN A 60 -4.05 -3.50 12.64
N SER A 61 -4.02 -4.69 12.04
CA SER A 61 -4.22 -5.97 12.72
C SER A 61 -3.10 -6.96 12.37
N GLU A 62 -2.80 -7.89 13.29
CA GLU A 62 -1.85 -8.95 13.01
C GLU A 62 -2.46 -10.03 12.10
N PRO A 63 -1.69 -10.62 11.16
CA PRO A 63 -0.23 -10.47 10.97
C PRO A 63 0.21 -9.31 10.05
N TRP A 64 -0.72 -8.53 9.49
CA TRP A 64 -0.41 -7.48 8.52
C TRP A 64 0.38 -6.31 9.13
N LEU A 65 0.10 -5.95 10.37
CA LEU A 65 0.81 -4.91 11.10
C LEU A 65 2.31 -5.23 11.23
N THR A 66 2.64 -6.47 11.60
CA THR A 66 4.04 -6.93 11.64
C THR A 66 4.72 -6.82 10.27
N ARG A 67 4.03 -7.19 9.19
CA ARG A 67 4.59 -7.08 7.82
C ARG A 67 4.80 -5.62 7.41
N ALA A 68 3.84 -4.74 7.72
CA ALA A 68 3.97 -3.31 7.46
C ALA A 68 5.17 -2.71 8.19
N ARG A 69 5.38 -3.04 9.47
CA ARG A 69 6.57 -2.64 10.23
C ARG A 69 7.86 -3.08 9.54
N ALA A 70 7.95 -4.35 9.18
CA ALA A 70 9.12 -4.88 8.49
C ALA A 70 9.39 -4.15 7.16
N ARG A 71 8.35 -3.80 6.39
CA ARG A 71 8.49 -3.03 5.15
C ARG A 71 9.06 -1.64 5.40
N TYR A 72 8.53 -0.89 6.36
CA TYR A 72 9.06 0.44 6.69
C TYR A 72 10.51 0.40 7.19
N GLU A 73 10.86 -0.59 8.01
CA GLU A 73 12.25 -0.80 8.43
C GLU A 73 13.19 -1.08 7.24
N LEU A 74 12.74 -1.92 6.30
CA LEU A 74 13.51 -2.22 5.09
C LEU A 74 13.62 -1.02 4.15
N MET A 75 12.56 -0.22 3.98
CA MET A 75 12.60 1.01 3.19
C MET A 75 13.61 2.01 3.76
N LEU A 76 13.62 2.19 5.09
CA LEU A 76 14.60 3.04 5.75
C LEU A 76 16.03 2.52 5.53
N LEU A 77 16.22 1.19 5.58
CA LEU A 77 17.53 0.58 5.32
C LEU A 77 17.97 0.73 3.86
N ALA A 78 17.05 0.59 2.91
CA ALA A 78 17.28 0.68 1.47
C ALA A 78 17.87 2.03 1.05
N SER A 79 17.57 3.11 1.80
CA SER A 79 18.20 4.42 1.58
C SER A 79 19.74 4.41 1.61
N ARG A 80 20.34 3.35 2.18
CA ARG A 80 21.79 3.16 2.31
C ARG A 80 22.31 1.90 1.61
N ASP A 81 21.44 1.14 0.95
CA ASP A 81 21.78 -0.12 0.26
C ASP A 81 21.03 -0.17 -1.08
N THR A 82 21.73 0.18 -2.16
CA THR A 82 21.15 0.28 -3.51
C THR A 82 20.62 -1.06 -4.04
N GLU A 83 21.22 -2.18 -3.67
CA GLU A 83 20.75 -3.50 -4.10
C GLU A 83 19.45 -3.88 -3.39
N LEU A 84 19.30 -3.49 -2.13
CA LEU A 84 18.03 -3.62 -1.41
C LEU A 84 16.96 -2.66 -1.97
N ALA A 85 17.35 -1.43 -2.32
CA ALA A 85 16.45 -0.44 -2.92
C ALA A 85 15.84 -0.95 -4.23
N THR A 86 16.66 -1.46 -5.16
CA THR A 86 16.16 -2.03 -6.43
C THR A 86 15.12 -3.13 -6.23
N ARG A 87 15.26 -3.96 -5.18
CA ARG A 87 14.28 -5.02 -4.87
C ARG A 87 12.96 -4.48 -4.31
N LEU A 88 13.00 -3.39 -3.54
CA LEU A 88 11.79 -2.77 -3.00
C LEU A 88 11.08 -1.89 -4.04
N ASP A 89 11.81 -1.31 -4.99
CA ASP A 89 11.25 -0.51 -6.09
C ASP A 89 10.31 -1.34 -6.97
N GLU A 90 10.68 -2.58 -7.33
CA GLU A 90 9.81 -3.48 -8.13
C GLU A 90 8.43 -3.71 -7.47
N SER A 91 8.38 -3.76 -6.13
CA SER A 91 7.13 -3.88 -5.38
C SER A 91 6.37 -2.55 -5.33
N SER A 92 7.09 -1.44 -5.22
CA SER A 92 6.52 -0.09 -5.13
C SER A 92 5.87 0.32 -6.45
N ASP A 93 6.48 -0.01 -7.59
CA ASP A 93 5.94 0.26 -8.93
C ASP A 93 4.64 -0.49 -9.20
N ARG A 94 4.57 -1.76 -8.75
CA ARG A 94 3.34 -2.56 -8.85
C ARG A 94 2.23 -1.96 -8.00
N LEU A 95 2.53 -1.57 -6.76
CA LEU A 95 1.57 -0.92 -5.87
C LEU A 95 1.07 0.41 -6.46
N TYR A 96 1.97 1.20 -7.03
CA TYR A 96 1.63 2.44 -7.70
C TYR A 96 0.71 2.21 -8.91
N THR A 97 1.01 1.20 -9.73
CA THR A 97 0.20 0.82 -10.90
C THR A 97 -1.22 0.43 -10.48
N LEU A 98 -1.35 -0.41 -9.45
CA LEU A 98 -2.66 -0.82 -8.91
C LEU A 98 -3.44 0.36 -8.35
N ALA A 99 -2.79 1.25 -7.61
CA ALA A 99 -3.45 2.44 -7.07
C ALA A 99 -3.99 3.34 -8.20
N ARG A 100 -3.22 3.52 -9.28
CA ARG A 100 -3.67 4.25 -10.47
C ARG A 100 -4.89 3.61 -11.12
N GLU A 101 -4.91 2.28 -11.23
CA GLU A 101 -6.05 1.53 -11.76
C GLU A 101 -7.30 1.71 -10.90
N VAL A 102 -7.16 1.59 -9.58
CA VAL A 102 -8.25 1.77 -8.62
C VAL A 102 -8.81 3.20 -8.67
N VAL A 103 -7.94 4.22 -8.68
CA VAL A 103 -8.36 5.63 -8.80
C VAL A 103 -9.11 5.87 -10.10
N THR A 104 -8.64 5.29 -11.21
CA THR A 104 -9.33 5.38 -12.51
C THR A 104 -10.75 4.80 -12.42
N GLN A 105 -10.94 3.69 -11.72
CA GLN A 105 -12.24 3.04 -11.54
C GLN A 105 -13.21 3.83 -10.66
N TRP A 106 -12.75 4.77 -9.84
CA TRP A 106 -13.61 5.63 -9.03
C TRP A 106 -14.29 6.73 -9.85
N HIS A 107 -13.76 7.04 -11.04
CA HIS A 107 -14.40 7.97 -11.95
C HIS A 107 -15.61 7.32 -12.61
N ALA A 108 -16.71 8.08 -12.72
CA ALA A 108 -17.98 7.56 -13.21
C ALA A 108 -17.88 6.96 -14.62
N ALA A 109 -18.53 5.81 -14.82
CA ALA A 109 -18.60 5.16 -16.11
C ALA A 109 -19.19 6.12 -17.17
N GLY A 110 -18.38 6.49 -18.15
CA GLY A 110 -18.77 7.38 -19.25
C GLY A 110 -18.05 8.71 -19.31
N ASN A 111 -17.23 9.08 -18.32
CA ASN A 111 -16.34 10.22 -18.41
C ASN A 111 -14.90 9.77 -18.20
N THR A 112 -14.10 9.74 -19.28
CA THR A 112 -12.67 9.43 -19.16
C THR A 112 -11.98 10.62 -18.49
N PRO A 113 -11.49 10.49 -17.25
CA PRO A 113 -10.79 11.57 -16.58
C PRO A 113 -9.48 11.90 -17.32
N ASP A 114 -9.03 13.15 -17.21
CA ASP A 114 -7.71 13.57 -17.68
C ASP A 114 -6.64 12.64 -17.05
N PRO A 115 -5.80 11.95 -17.86
CA PRO A 115 -4.77 11.06 -17.35
C PRO A 115 -3.85 11.70 -16.32
N THR A 116 -3.53 12.98 -16.49
CA THR A 116 -2.65 13.70 -15.57
C THR A 116 -3.35 14.03 -14.25
N LEU A 117 -4.68 14.18 -14.25
CA LEU A 117 -5.47 14.32 -13.01
C LEU A 117 -5.49 13.01 -12.24
N VAL A 118 -5.66 11.88 -12.95
CA VAL A 118 -5.62 10.54 -12.34
C VAL A 118 -4.25 10.29 -11.68
N GLU A 119 -3.17 10.69 -12.34
CA GLU A 119 -1.82 10.59 -11.78
C GLU A 119 -1.67 11.38 -10.47
N ASP A 120 -2.09 12.65 -10.45
CA ASP A 120 -2.02 13.48 -9.23
C ASP A 120 -2.91 12.92 -8.11
N GLN A 121 -4.10 12.42 -8.44
CA GLN A 121 -5.00 11.80 -7.47
C GLN A 121 -4.42 10.50 -6.91
N ALA A 122 -3.80 9.67 -7.74
CA ALA A 122 -3.14 8.44 -7.31
C ALA A 122 -1.95 8.75 -6.40
N LEU A 123 -1.10 9.70 -6.80
CA LEU A 123 0.04 10.13 -6.00
C LEU A 123 -0.39 10.66 -4.63
N ALA A 124 -1.36 11.59 -4.60
CA ALA A 124 -1.84 12.19 -3.36
C ALA A 124 -2.50 11.15 -2.43
N THR A 125 -3.32 10.25 -3.00
CA THR A 125 -3.99 9.19 -2.24
C THR A 125 -2.98 8.21 -1.65
N LEU A 126 -1.97 7.78 -2.42
CA LEU A 126 -0.91 6.91 -1.94
C LEU A 126 -0.07 7.56 -0.84
N ALA A 127 0.31 8.82 -1.02
CA ALA A 127 1.06 9.57 -0.01
C ALA A 127 0.27 9.67 1.30
N PHE A 128 -1.03 9.99 1.21
CA PHE A 128 -1.93 10.05 2.35
C PHE A 128 -2.06 8.70 3.06
N ILE A 129 -2.31 7.61 2.32
CA ILE A 129 -2.43 6.26 2.87
C ILE A 129 -1.13 5.82 3.55
N ASN A 130 0.02 6.08 2.93
CA ASN A 130 1.32 5.78 3.54
C ASN A 130 1.51 6.54 4.87
N GLY A 131 1.03 7.78 4.95
CA GLY A 131 1.01 8.54 6.21
C GLY A 131 0.13 7.87 7.27
N VAL A 132 -1.11 7.51 6.92
CA VAL A 132 -2.04 6.80 7.82
C VAL A 132 -1.44 5.48 8.31
N MET A 133 -0.91 4.68 7.40
CA MET A 133 -0.26 3.40 7.69
C MET A 133 0.93 3.53 8.63
N MET A 134 1.71 4.60 8.50
CA MET A 134 2.82 4.89 9.41
C MET A 134 2.34 5.13 10.85
N THR A 135 1.15 5.72 11.02
CA THR A 135 0.55 5.92 12.35
C THR A 135 0.13 4.59 13.01
N PHE A 136 -0.35 3.62 12.22
CA PHE A 136 -0.65 2.26 12.71
C PHE A 136 0.61 1.55 13.18
N VAL A 137 1.66 1.60 12.35
CA VAL A 137 2.98 1.01 12.63
C VAL A 137 3.58 1.60 13.91
N ALA A 138 3.44 2.92 14.11
CA ALA A 138 3.86 3.64 15.31
C ALA A 138 3.01 3.33 16.57
N GLY A 139 1.88 2.61 16.42
CA GLY A 139 0.96 2.31 17.52
C GLY A 139 0.13 3.51 17.97
N GLN A 140 0.01 4.54 17.13
CA GLN A 140 -0.73 5.77 17.41
C GLN A 140 -1.67 6.08 16.24
N PRO A 141 -2.71 5.26 16.01
CA PRO A 141 -3.56 5.36 14.83
C PRO A 141 -4.23 6.74 14.73
N ALA A 142 -4.05 7.42 13.59
CA ALA A 142 -4.70 8.72 13.32
C ALA A 142 -6.18 8.60 12.95
N VAL A 143 -6.61 7.40 12.53
CA VAL A 143 -7.99 7.05 12.20
C VAL A 143 -8.35 5.73 12.88
N ASP A 144 -9.60 5.63 13.32
CA ASP A 144 -10.11 4.54 14.17
C ASP A 144 -11.12 3.63 13.43
N ASN A 145 -11.70 4.08 12.33
CA ASN A 145 -12.64 3.31 11.52
C ASN A 145 -12.55 3.61 10.02
N ALA A 146 -13.09 2.68 9.22
CA ALA A 146 -13.03 2.75 7.77
C ALA A 146 -13.91 3.87 7.20
N GLU A 147 -15.05 4.19 7.82
CA GLU A 147 -15.95 5.25 7.35
C GLU A 147 -15.30 6.65 7.48
N HIS A 148 -14.52 6.87 8.54
CA HIS A 148 -13.75 8.09 8.71
C HIS A 148 -12.64 8.17 7.67
N LEU A 149 -11.88 7.09 7.48
CA LEU A 149 -10.81 7.05 6.49
C LEU A 149 -11.33 7.23 5.06
N ASP A 150 -12.47 6.62 4.72
CA ASP A 150 -13.14 6.78 3.41
C ASP A 150 -13.44 8.26 3.11
N ARG A 151 -14.02 8.99 4.06
CA ARG A 151 -14.29 10.44 3.92
C ARG A 151 -13.02 11.25 3.69
N LEU A 152 -11.91 10.89 4.36
CA LEU A 152 -10.64 11.58 4.16
C LEU A 152 -10.06 11.29 2.76
N ILE A 153 -10.14 10.04 2.29
CA ILE A 153 -9.73 9.67 0.93
C ILE A 153 -10.53 10.46 -0.11
N GLN A 154 -11.86 10.51 0.03
CA GLN A 154 -12.72 11.31 -0.85
C GLN A 154 -12.33 12.79 -0.84
N GLY A 155 -12.01 13.35 0.34
CA GLY A 155 -11.55 14.72 0.49
C GLY A 155 -10.24 15.00 -0.25
N VAL A 156 -9.26 14.10 -0.18
CA VAL A 156 -7.99 14.21 -0.92
C VAL A 156 -8.26 14.23 -2.43
N ILE A 157 -9.05 13.29 -2.94
CA ILE A 157 -9.36 13.17 -4.38
C ILE A 157 -10.08 14.42 -4.89
N ALA A 158 -11.10 14.89 -4.15
CA ALA A 158 -11.87 16.08 -4.49
C ALA A 158 -11.01 17.35 -4.45
N GLY A 159 -10.12 17.47 -3.45
CA GLY A 159 -9.20 18.60 -3.32
C GLY A 159 -8.23 18.71 -4.49
N VAL A 160 -7.64 17.60 -4.94
CA VAL A 160 -6.77 17.59 -6.13
C VAL A 160 -7.54 18.03 -7.38
N ALA A 161 -8.77 17.52 -7.58
CA ALA A 161 -9.61 17.91 -8.71
C ALA A 161 -9.96 19.41 -8.69
N GLN A 162 -10.27 19.95 -7.51
CA GLN A 162 -10.64 21.36 -7.36
C GLN A 162 -9.47 22.31 -7.68
N VAL A 163 -8.25 22.01 -7.19
CA VAL A 163 -7.07 22.86 -7.41
C VAL A 163 -6.65 22.90 -8.89
N ARG A 164 -6.89 21.83 -9.64
CA ARG A 164 -6.62 21.78 -11.08
C ARG A 164 -7.70 22.44 -11.94
N GLY A 165 -8.95 22.46 -11.46
CA GLY A 165 -10.10 23.01 -12.18
C GLY A 165 -10.33 24.51 -11.97
N GLY A 166 -9.62 25.15 -11.05
CA GLY A 166 -9.63 26.59 -10.81
C GLY A 166 -8.42 27.28 -11.43
#